data_AF-A0A7W8VCB2-F1
#
_entry.id   AF-A0A7W8VCB2-F1
#
_cell.length_a   1.000
_cell.length_b   1.000
_cell.length_c   1.000
_cell.angle_alpha   90.00
_cell.angle_beta   90.00
_cell.angle_gamma   90.00
#
_symmetry.space_group_name_H-M   'P 1'
#
loop_
_entity.id
_entity.type
_entity.pdbx_description
1 polymer ?
#
loop_
_entity_poly.entity_id
_entity_poly.type
_entity_poly.pdbx_seq_one_letter_code
_entity_poly.pdbx_strand_id
1 'polypeptide(L)'
;MPPADNGGRPDGGTTNTRHPAGIRIVAAVLAVAALVLGPIGYLNAISAGDDSAAEWYTLGFAASVGLPLLAAAVTTVAGDRRAALWCLALLAWPLIYIAVIHLAPGPA
;
A
#
# COMPACT_ATOMS: atom_id res chain seq x y z
N MET A 1 -49.01 23.63 -20.19
CA MET A 1 -48.58 22.76 -19.08
C MET A 1 -47.14 23.11 -18.76
N PRO A 2 -46.81 23.55 -17.54
CA PRO A 2 -45.42 23.74 -17.15
C PRO A 2 -44.76 22.35 -17.01
N PRO A 3 -43.46 22.21 -17.32
CA PRO A 3 -42.74 20.95 -17.15
C PRO A 3 -42.74 20.55 -15.66
N ALA A 4 -42.92 19.26 -15.40
CA ALA A 4 -42.92 18.69 -14.06
C ALA A 4 -41.57 18.96 -13.38
N ASP A 5 -41.67 19.55 -12.19
CA ASP A 5 -40.56 19.73 -11.25
C ASP A 5 -40.11 18.35 -10.79
N ASN A 6 -39.08 17.82 -11.45
CA ASN A 6 -38.47 16.54 -11.12
C ASN A 6 -37.63 16.73 -9.87
N GLY A 7 -38.31 16.80 -8.72
CA GLY A 7 -37.79 16.71 -7.35
C GLY A 7 -36.32 17.09 -7.24
N GLY A 8 -36.07 18.36 -6.92
CA GLY A 8 -34.74 18.92 -6.70
C GLY A 8 -33.78 17.91 -6.11
N ARG A 9 -32.62 17.75 -6.77
CA ARG A 9 -31.45 17.12 -6.15
C ARG A 9 -31.37 17.71 -4.75
N PRO A 10 -31.28 16.89 -3.69
CA PRO A 10 -30.97 17.46 -2.41
C PRO A 10 -29.62 18.15 -2.56
N ASP A 11 -29.64 19.48 -2.57
CA ASP A 11 -28.51 20.37 -2.27
C ASP A 11 -28.05 20.19 -0.80
N GLY A 12 -28.53 19.14 -0.13
CA GLY A 12 -28.03 18.63 1.12
C GLY A 12 -26.69 17.96 0.88
N GLY A 13 -25.63 18.76 1.05
CA GLY A 13 -24.27 18.32 1.26
C GLY A 13 -24.26 17.09 2.14
N THR A 14 -24.16 15.92 1.50
CA THR A 14 -23.66 14.73 2.13
C THR A 14 -22.18 14.98 2.30
N THR A 15 -21.84 15.80 3.30
CA THR A 15 -20.53 15.75 3.94
C THR A 15 -20.37 14.31 4.38
N ASN A 16 -19.73 13.54 3.50
CA ASN A 16 -19.33 12.17 3.72
C ASN A 16 -18.58 12.18 5.06
N THR A 17 -19.21 11.69 6.11
CA THR A 17 -18.63 11.56 7.45
C THR A 17 -17.53 10.49 7.49
N ARG A 18 -17.09 9.97 6.33
CA ARG A 18 -15.85 9.23 6.17
C ARG A 18 -14.68 10.16 6.42
N HIS A 19 -14.22 10.18 7.67
CA HIS A 19 -13.11 10.98 8.12
C HIS A 19 -11.88 10.72 7.22
N PRO A 20 -11.48 11.66 6.34
CA PRO A 20 -10.39 11.43 5.39
C PRO A 20 -9.06 11.14 6.13
N ALA A 21 -8.96 11.58 7.38
CA ALA A 21 -7.85 11.27 8.26
C ALA A 21 -7.71 9.77 8.56
N GLY A 22 -8.81 9.05 8.86
CA GLY A 22 -8.75 7.63 9.22
C GLY A 22 -8.22 6.76 8.08
N ILE A 23 -8.66 7.04 6.85
CA ILE A 23 -8.21 6.34 5.64
C ILE A 23 -6.73 6.60 5.38
N ARG A 24 -6.28 7.85 5.55
CA ARG A 24 -4.86 8.21 5.40
C ARG A 24 -3.98 7.54 6.46
N ILE A 25 -4.47 7.42 7.70
CA ILE A 25 -3.76 6.70 8.77
C ILE A 25 -3.63 5.22 8.39
N VAL A 26 -4.71 4.57 7.95
CA VAL A 26 -4.66 3.17 7.51
C VAL A 26 -3.69 3.00 6.34
N ALA A 27 -3.77 3.85 5.33
CA ALA A 27 -2.85 3.81 4.19
C ALA A 27 -1.39 4.00 4.62
N ALA A 28 -1.12 4.92 5.55
CA ALA A 28 0.21 5.13 6.11
C ALA A 28 0.72 3.91 6.88
N VAL A 29 -0.12 3.28 7.71
CA VAL A 29 0.24 2.06 8.44
C VAL A 29 0.56 0.92 7.46
N LEU A 30 -0.27 0.73 6.43
CA LEU A 30 -0.02 -0.28 5.39
C LEU A 30 1.27 0.00 4.62
N ALA A 31 1.53 1.26 4.27
CA ALA A 31 2.76 1.68 3.60
C ALA A 31 4.00 1.41 4.47
N VAL A 32 3.96 1.77 5.76
CA VAL A 32 5.07 1.50 6.69
C VAL A 32 5.28 0.01 6.87
N ALA A 33 4.21 -0.78 7.02
CA ALA A 33 4.31 -2.23 7.12
C ALA A 33 4.93 -2.84 5.85
N ALA A 34 4.58 -2.35 4.66
CA ALA A 34 5.20 -2.77 3.40
C ALA A 34 6.71 -2.47 3.35
N LEU A 35 7.11 -1.30 3.84
CA LEU A 35 8.51 -0.88 3.88
C LEU A 35 9.37 -1.75 4.80
N VAL A 36 8.80 -2.24 5.90
CA VAL A 36 9.53 -2.97 6.94
C VAL A 36 9.47 -4.49 6.74
N LEU A 37 8.28 -5.06 6.52
CA LEU A 37 8.09 -6.51 6.46
C LEU A 37 8.70 -7.14 5.21
N GLY A 38 8.76 -6.40 4.09
CA GLY A 38 9.40 -6.87 2.86
C GLY A 38 10.87 -7.19 3.04
N PRO A 39 11.71 -6.21 3.45
CA PRO A 39 13.12 -6.43 3.74
C PRO A 39 13.36 -7.49 4.81
N ILE A 40 12.57 -7.51 5.89
CA ILE A 40 12.71 -8.53 6.95
C ILE A 40 12.45 -9.93 6.40
N GLY A 41 11.36 -10.12 5.63
CA GLY A 41 11.07 -11.40 4.99
C GLY A 41 12.18 -11.83 4.04
N TYR A 42 12.75 -10.89 3.28
CA TYR A 42 13.86 -11.18 2.36
C TYR A 42 15.14 -11.58 3.10
N LEU A 43 15.51 -10.88 4.17
CA LEU A 43 16.68 -11.22 4.99
C LEU A 43 16.51 -12.57 5.69
N ASN A 44 15.32 -12.85 6.23
CA ASN A 44 15.02 -14.16 6.80
C ASN A 44 15.09 -15.27 5.77
N ALA A 45 14.65 -15.02 4.53
CA ALA A 45 14.76 -15.99 3.44
C ALA A 45 16.22 -16.32 3.11
N ILE A 46 17.10 -15.32 3.05
CA ILE A 46 18.54 -15.53 2.85
C ILE A 46 19.13 -16.34 4.01
N SER A 47 18.72 -16.04 5.25
CA SER A 47 19.23 -16.72 6.45
C SER A 47 18.69 -18.14 6.64
N ALA A 48 17.50 -18.45 6.13
CA ALA A 48 16.82 -19.73 6.37
C ALA A 48 17.39 -20.89 5.54
N GLY A 49 18.19 -20.62 4.51
CA GLY A 49 18.68 -21.65 3.59
C GLY A 49 17.54 -22.38 2.85
N ASP A 50 17.82 -23.56 2.30
CA ASP A 50 16.91 -24.23 1.35
C ASP A 50 15.58 -24.70 1.96
N ASP A 51 15.53 -24.97 3.27
CA ASP A 51 14.37 -25.61 3.89
C ASP A 51 13.14 -24.70 4.08
N SER A 52 13.32 -23.38 4.25
CA SER A 52 12.21 -22.43 4.49
C SER A 52 12.35 -21.10 3.76
N ALA A 53 13.39 -20.91 2.91
CA ALA A 53 13.56 -19.66 2.16
C ALA A 53 12.33 -19.29 1.32
N ALA A 54 11.66 -20.26 0.70
CA ALA A 54 10.49 -20.01 -0.15
C ALA A 54 9.31 -19.37 0.61
N GLU A 55 9.07 -19.79 1.85
CA GLU A 55 8.00 -19.23 2.69
C GLU A 55 8.30 -17.77 3.03
N TRP A 56 9.54 -17.49 3.43
CA TRP A 56 9.98 -16.14 3.76
C TRP A 56 10.01 -15.21 2.55
N TYR A 57 10.43 -15.69 1.37
CA TYR A 57 10.33 -14.93 0.13
C TYR A 57 8.88 -14.60 -0.21
N THR A 58 7.97 -15.56 -0.05
CA THR A 58 6.55 -15.36 -0.32
C THR A 58 5.93 -14.35 0.63
N LEU A 59 6.22 -14.44 1.93
CA LEU A 59 5.74 -13.50 2.95
C LEU A 59 6.29 -12.09 2.72
N GLY A 60 7.59 -11.96 2.45
CA GLY A 60 8.23 -10.67 2.16
C GLY A 60 7.67 -10.03 0.88
N PHE A 61 7.46 -10.81 -0.17
CA PHE A 61 6.84 -10.34 -1.41
C PHE A 61 5.38 -9.91 -1.19
N ALA A 62 4.58 -10.75 -0.51
CA ALA A 62 3.19 -10.45 -0.23
C ALA A 62 3.04 -9.17 0.61
N ALA A 63 3.92 -8.95 1.58
CA ALA A 63 3.90 -7.71 2.37
C ALA A 63 4.32 -6.49 1.54
N SER A 64 5.40 -6.58 0.78
CA SER A 64 5.97 -5.45 0.03
C SER A 64 5.17 -5.06 -1.22
N VAL A 65 4.38 -5.97 -1.81
CA VAL A 65 3.54 -5.71 -2.98
C VAL A 65 2.06 -5.66 -2.63
N GLY A 66 1.59 -6.57 -1.78
CA GLY A 66 0.18 -6.68 -1.43
C GLY A 66 -0.32 -5.51 -0.57
N LEU A 67 0.45 -5.07 0.43
CA LEU A 67 0.04 -3.98 1.31
C LEU A 67 -0.04 -2.63 0.56
N PRO A 68 0.90 -2.27 -0.34
CA PRO A 68 0.73 -1.08 -1.18
C PRO A 68 -0.46 -1.14 -2.13
N LEU A 69 -0.74 -2.30 -2.73
CA LEU A 69 -1.93 -2.47 -3.59
C LEU A 69 -3.22 -2.31 -2.77
N LEU A 70 -3.28 -2.89 -1.57
CA LEU A 70 -4.41 -2.73 -0.65
C LEU A 70 -4.59 -1.26 -0.25
N ALA A 71 -3.51 -0.55 0.10
CA ALA A 71 -3.55 0.86 0.45
C ALA A 71 -4.02 1.73 -0.75
N ALA A 72 -3.55 1.43 -1.96
CA ALA A 72 -3.97 2.10 -3.19
C ALA A 72 -5.47 1.89 -3.47
N ALA A 73 -5.97 0.67 -3.28
CA ALA A 73 -7.39 0.36 -3.45
C ALA A 73 -8.27 1.13 -2.45
N VAL A 74 -7.91 1.10 -1.16
CA VAL A 74 -8.65 1.78 -0.09
C VAL A 74 -8.69 3.30 -0.31
N THR A 75 -7.56 3.90 -0.68
CA THR A 75 -7.47 5.35 -0.95
C THR A 75 -8.19 5.77 -2.23
N THR A 76 -8.26 4.90 -3.23
CA THR A 76 -9.06 5.11 -4.46
C THR A 76 -10.55 5.15 -4.13
N VAL A 77 -11.04 4.20 -3.33
CA VAL A 77 -12.45 4.17 -2.86
C VAL A 77 -12.79 5.39 -2.00
N ALA A 78 -11.79 5.99 -1.35
CA ALA A 78 -11.93 7.22 -0.58
C ALA A 78 -11.91 8.51 -1.40
N GLY A 79 -11.59 8.43 -2.71
CA GLY A 79 -11.44 9.59 -3.58
C GLY A 79 -10.09 10.31 -3.46
N ASP A 80 -9.11 9.77 -2.71
CA ASP A 80 -7.77 10.36 -2.57
C ASP A 80 -6.81 9.79 -3.63
N ARG A 81 -6.92 10.31 -4.86
CA ARG A 81 -6.10 9.87 -6.00
C ARG A 81 -4.60 10.05 -5.75
N ARG A 82 -4.21 11.11 -5.03
CA ARG A 82 -2.81 11.40 -4.75
C ARG A 82 -2.22 10.34 -3.81
N ALA A 83 -2.93 9.98 -2.75
CA ALA A 83 -2.51 8.91 -1.86
C ALA A 83 -2.42 7.56 -2.58
N ALA A 84 -3.38 7.25 -3.48
CA ALA A 84 -3.34 6.03 -4.27
C ALA A 84 -2.09 5.94 -5.16
N LEU A 85 -1.72 7.03 -5.85
CA LEU A 85 -0.50 7.07 -6.67
C LEU A 85 0.77 6.88 -5.83
N TRP A 86 0.85 7.48 -4.64
CA TRP A 86 1.97 7.25 -3.73
C TRP A 86 2.06 5.81 -3.26
N CYS A 87 0.93 5.16 -2.97
CA CYS A 87 0.90 3.75 -2.62
C CYS A 87 1.39 2.89 -3.80
N LEU A 88 1.00 3.21 -5.04
CA LEU A 88 1.51 2.50 -6.23
C LEU A 88 3.01 2.72 -6.46
N ALA A 89 3.54 3.90 -6.14
CA ALA A 89 4.98 4.17 -6.24
C ALA A 89 5.80 3.25 -5.32
N LEU A 90 5.24 2.79 -4.20
CA LEU A 90 5.89 1.83 -3.30
C LEU A 90 6.10 0.45 -3.94
N LEU A 91 5.49 0.14 -5.08
CA LEU A 91 5.77 -1.09 -5.83
C LEU A 91 7.20 -1.15 -6.38
N ALA A 92 7.91 -0.02 -6.42
CA ALA A 92 9.34 -0.01 -6.72
C ALA A 92 10.20 -0.51 -5.54
N TRP A 93 9.66 -0.53 -4.31
CA TRP A 93 10.40 -0.86 -3.09
C TRP A 93 11.09 -2.23 -3.10
N PRO A 94 10.46 -3.33 -3.57
CA PRO A 94 11.12 -4.63 -3.73
C PRO A 94 12.45 -4.57 -4.47
N LEU A 95 12.47 -3.87 -5.61
CA LEU A 95 13.67 -3.75 -6.42
C LEU A 95 14.76 -2.95 -5.67
N ILE A 96 14.36 -1.89 -4.96
CA ILE A 96 15.28 -1.03 -4.22
C ILE A 96 15.97 -1.81 -3.11
N TYR A 97 15.23 -2.48 -2.22
CA TYR A 97 15.88 -3.16 -1.09
C TYR A 97 16.66 -4.40 -1.55
N ILE A 98 16.21 -5.12 -2.57
CA ILE A 98 16.97 -6.26 -3.13
C ILE A 98 18.29 -5.76 -3.71
N ALA A 99 18.27 -4.69 -4.50
CA ALA A 99 19.48 -4.09 -5.05
C ALA A 99 20.42 -3.62 -3.94
N VAL A 100 19.91 -2.94 -2.91
CA VAL A 100 20.72 -2.51 -1.76
C VAL A 100 21.36 -3.69 -1.04
N ILE A 101 20.60 -4.77 -0.76
CA ILE A 101 21.12 -5.94 -0.03
C ILE A 101 22.24 -6.64 -0.81
N HIS A 102 22.12 -6.77 -2.14
CA HIS A 102 23.11 -7.47 -2.97
C HIS A 102 24.27 -6.59 -3.45
N LEU A 103 24.08 -5.27 -3.52
CA LEU A 103 25.10 -4.33 -3.97
C LEU A 103 25.80 -3.59 -2.82
N ALA A 104 25.31 -3.72 -1.58
CA ALA A 104 26.00 -3.21 -0.42
C ALA A 104 27.38 -3.88 -0.32
N PRO A 105 28.48 -3.10 -0.27
CA PRO A 105 29.81 -3.65 -0.04
C PRO A 105 29.79 -4.44 1.28
N GLY A 106 30.18 -5.70 1.25
CA GLY A 106 30.34 -6.49 2.46
C GLY A 106 31.35 -5.82 3.41
N PRO A 107 31.23 -6.00 4.74
CA PRO A 107 32.24 -5.51 5.67
C PRO A 107 33.60 -6.10 5.31
N ALA A 108 34.58 -5.21 5.13
CA ALA A 108 35.99 -5.54 4.91
C ALA A 108 36.62 -6.20 6.14
#